data_AF-A0A9D7WXD3-F1
#
_entry.id   AF-A0A9D7WXD3-F1
#
_cell.length_a   1.000
_cell.length_b   1.000
_cell.length_c   1.000
_cell.angle_alpha   90.00
_cell.angle_beta   90.00
_cell.angle_gamma   90.00
#
_symmetry.space_group_name_H-M   'P 1'
#
loop_
_entity.id
_entity.type
_entity.pdbx_description
1 polymer ?
#
loop_
_entity_poly.entity_id
_entity_poly.type
_entity_poly.pdbx_seq_one_letter_code
_entity_poly.pdbx_strand_id
1 'polypeptide(L)'
;MAIMKDMVDWLVNSPDGSGGDSQRMTPNKFLPAHLAQQPSISIIVCDFDGLNGREISKRLFNDLGSQSGVMIQHITKKLKVSGKGTLVERIVAAAETGRKWLVAANADILLWGEVSPEEGSVTIRFLCALADADTQPGSVGLGDTMEIPVNYDAEMASVVHALVLAAVGPRKPHPQREELAELLKDPADKLNAYVDAPPSELSQPRFASVMTAVGNILAATWRLTKEPTRLDRAVKAYQVGLAKSYDKENPLSWALTQNHLASALQAQAARDKEAAPLIAAAESYRAVAAAFGSHLHVNDWALAQSHLGDVLVKLSTYENPVQRLKEASEAYQQALKVFTRQTMPGPWSELMNQLGVALMNMGENVSGNRVLEQSAACFRQSLEVRRREIAPLLWAQTINNLGAVTFSLYKRNENLAILNEVEACFKGASEVYTQLGRQEKARVALRNMERIKEIQESGGL
;
A
#
# COMPACT_ATOMS: atom_id res chain seq x y z
N MET A 1 -13.94 22.11 -3.14
CA MET A 1 -12.75 21.97 -4.02
C MET A 1 -11.46 22.40 -3.30
N ALA A 2 -11.18 21.84 -2.12
CA ALA A 2 -9.92 22.05 -1.39
C ALA A 2 -9.42 20.79 -0.65
N ILE A 3 -10.16 19.68 -0.74
CA ILE A 3 -9.89 18.42 -0.01
C ILE A 3 -9.10 17.41 -0.88
N MET A 4 -9.01 17.68 -2.18
CA MET A 4 -8.30 16.82 -3.15
C MET A 4 -6.84 17.25 -3.38
N LYS A 5 -6.42 18.38 -2.80
CA LYS A 5 -5.04 18.87 -2.85
C LYS A 5 -4.19 18.23 -1.75
N ASP A 6 -4.77 17.97 -0.59
CA ASP A 6 -4.06 17.41 0.57
C ASP A 6 -3.91 15.87 0.51
N MET A 7 -4.76 15.18 -0.27
CA MET A 7 -4.62 13.73 -0.51
C MET A 7 -3.50 13.41 -1.50
N VAL A 8 -3.11 14.37 -2.36
CA VAL A 8 -2.03 14.23 -3.35
C VAL A 8 -0.65 14.54 -2.74
N ASP A 9 -0.58 15.42 -1.74
CA ASP A 9 0.69 15.75 -1.05
C ASP A 9 1.19 14.62 -0.12
N TRP A 10 0.39 13.59 0.13
CA TRP A 10 0.79 12.38 0.86
C TRP A 10 1.28 11.24 -0.07
N LEU A 11 0.77 11.16 -1.30
CA LEU A 11 1.14 10.12 -2.27
C LEU A 11 2.48 10.35 -2.98
N VAL A 12 3.08 11.55 -2.84
CA VAL A 12 4.32 11.93 -3.53
C VAL A 12 5.55 11.89 -2.64
N ASN A 13 5.39 11.95 -1.31
CA ASN A 13 6.50 11.99 -0.37
C ASN A 13 6.39 10.89 0.70
N SER A 14 7.10 9.78 0.48
CA SER A 14 7.57 8.93 1.57
C SER A 14 9.10 9.00 1.63
N PRO A 15 9.72 9.02 2.82
CA PRO A 15 11.01 9.63 3.07
C PRO A 15 12.14 8.73 2.60
N ASP A 16 13.26 9.35 2.19
CA ASP A 16 14.11 8.95 1.04
C ASP A 16 15.27 9.92 0.84
N GLY A 17 15.72 10.63 1.88
CA GLY A 17 16.68 11.73 1.77
C GLY A 17 18.12 11.33 1.44
N SER A 18 18.71 12.08 0.51
CA SER A 18 20.03 12.73 0.55
C SER A 18 20.00 13.76 -0.59
N GLY A 19 20.29 15.06 -0.52
CA GLY A 19 20.91 15.96 0.45
C GLY A 19 21.56 17.05 -0.41
N GLY A 20 21.20 18.33 -0.22
CA GLY A 20 21.78 19.46 -0.97
C GLY A 20 21.05 20.76 -0.72
N ASP A 21 21.75 21.74 -0.17
CA ASP A 21 21.25 22.96 0.47
C ASP A 21 20.31 23.85 -0.37
N SER A 22 19.16 24.17 0.22
CA SER A 22 18.58 25.52 0.12
C SER A 22 17.88 25.88 1.44
N GLN A 23 18.49 26.81 2.17
CA GLN A 23 17.89 27.56 3.30
C GLN A 23 16.73 28.41 2.75
N ARG A 24 15.56 28.65 3.35
CA ARG A 24 14.82 28.38 4.60
C ARG A 24 13.33 28.61 4.22
N MET A 25 12.33 27.90 4.73
CA MET A 25 11.78 28.04 6.08
C MET A 25 11.25 26.69 6.59
N THR A 26 11.63 26.35 7.81
CA THR A 26 11.28 25.12 8.54
C THR A 26 9.87 25.17 9.14
N PRO A 27 8.97 24.22 8.81
CA PRO A 27 8.08 23.68 9.84
C PRO A 27 8.92 22.71 10.68
N ASN A 28 8.70 22.63 11.99
CA ASN A 28 9.26 21.57 12.83
C ASN A 28 9.10 20.22 12.09
N LYS A 29 10.19 19.65 11.56
CA LYS A 29 10.17 18.38 10.85
C LYS A 29 9.89 17.31 11.89
N PHE A 30 8.64 16.92 11.98
CA PHE A 30 8.24 15.76 12.76
C PHE A 30 9.06 14.56 12.29
N LEU A 31 9.88 14.05 13.19
CA LEU A 31 10.68 12.84 13.01
C LEU A 31 10.12 11.84 14.03
N PRO A 32 9.39 10.80 13.60
CA PRO A 32 8.86 9.78 14.49
C PRO A 32 9.94 9.32 15.49
N ALA A 33 9.59 9.12 16.76
CA ALA A 33 10.54 8.84 17.84
C ALA A 33 11.51 7.71 17.49
N HIS A 34 11.00 6.62 16.90
CA HIS A 34 11.86 5.51 16.52
C HIS A 34 12.94 5.89 15.50
N LEU A 35 12.73 6.93 14.67
CA LEU A 35 13.73 7.42 13.72
C LEU A 35 14.75 8.40 14.35
N ALA A 36 14.46 8.94 15.53
CA ALA A 36 15.27 9.97 16.20
C ALA A 36 16.46 9.42 17.02
N GLN A 37 16.98 8.23 16.67
CA GLN A 37 18.01 7.48 17.44
C GLN A 37 17.58 7.16 18.90
N GLN A 38 16.28 7.21 19.20
CA GLN A 38 15.75 6.72 20.47
C GLN A 38 15.42 5.23 20.34
N PRO A 39 15.90 4.36 21.24
CA PRO A 39 15.78 2.90 21.15
C PRO A 39 14.39 2.38 21.55
N SER A 40 13.32 3.13 21.24
CA SER A 40 11.96 2.78 21.67
C SER A 40 10.90 3.34 20.74
N ILE A 41 9.87 2.53 20.46
CA ILE A 41 8.70 2.92 19.67
C ILE A 41 7.74 3.72 20.55
N SER A 42 7.39 4.94 20.15
CA SER A 42 6.47 5.82 20.87
C SER A 42 5.03 5.61 20.43
N ILE A 43 4.19 5.21 21.36
CA ILE A 43 2.78 4.86 21.17
C ILE A 43 1.92 5.90 21.90
N ILE A 44 0.88 6.37 21.23
CA ILE A 44 -0.21 7.10 21.90
C ILE A 44 -1.41 6.18 21.99
N VAL A 45 -2.04 6.13 23.16
CA VAL A 45 -3.40 5.61 23.34
C VAL A 45 -4.30 6.78 23.73
N CYS A 46 -5.39 7.00 22.99
CA CYS A 46 -6.40 7.99 23.39
C CYS A 46 -7.60 7.35 24.10
N ASP A 47 -8.36 8.14 24.86
CA ASP A 47 -9.65 7.70 25.41
C ASP A 47 -10.52 7.16 24.26
N PHE A 48 -11.00 5.91 24.38
CA PHE A 48 -11.90 5.33 23.39
C PHE A 48 -13.30 5.94 23.48
N ASP A 49 -13.99 5.99 22.36
CA ASP A 49 -15.39 6.40 22.34
C ASP A 49 -16.32 5.31 22.89
N GLY A 50 -17.50 5.71 23.36
CA GLY A 50 -18.47 4.77 23.94
C GLY A 50 -18.39 4.60 25.46
N LEU A 51 -19.27 3.75 25.98
CA LEU A 51 -19.42 3.45 27.40
C LEU A 51 -18.17 2.75 27.94
N ASN A 52 -17.65 3.19 29.08
CA ASN A 52 -16.41 2.69 29.69
C ASN A 52 -15.15 2.81 28.81
N GLY A 53 -15.20 3.61 27.74
CA GLY A 53 -14.09 3.74 26.79
C GLY A 53 -12.79 4.24 27.41
N ARG A 54 -12.87 5.08 28.45
CA ARG A 54 -11.69 5.56 29.20
C ARG A 54 -11.06 4.46 30.03
N GLU A 55 -11.86 3.66 30.71
CA GLU A 55 -11.40 2.56 31.55
C GLU A 55 -10.69 1.50 30.69
N ILE A 56 -11.27 1.17 29.53
CA ILE A 56 -10.73 0.22 28.57
C ILE A 56 -9.45 0.75 27.91
N SER A 57 -9.42 2.02 27.47
CA SER A 57 -8.20 2.60 26.89
C SER A 57 -7.07 2.70 27.91
N LYS A 58 -7.39 3.01 29.17
CA LYS A 58 -6.41 3.03 30.28
C LYS A 58 -5.87 1.63 30.58
N ARG A 59 -6.71 0.60 30.50
CA ARG A 59 -6.27 -0.79 30.60
C ARG A 59 -5.28 -1.12 29.48
N LEU A 60 -5.65 -0.84 28.22
CA LEU A 60 -4.78 -1.08 27.06
C LEU A 60 -3.45 -0.30 27.19
N PHE A 61 -3.51 0.94 27.66
CA PHE A 61 -2.32 1.75 27.95
C PHE A 61 -1.39 1.06 28.96
N ASN A 62 -1.93 0.52 30.06
CA ASN A 62 -1.11 -0.19 31.05
C ASN A 62 -0.51 -1.49 30.48
N ASP A 63 -1.32 -2.25 29.75
CA ASP A 63 -0.90 -3.55 29.17
C ASP A 63 0.23 -3.34 28.16
N LEU A 64 0.10 -2.35 27.26
CA LEU A 64 1.16 -1.98 26.31
C LEU A 64 2.38 -1.36 26.99
N GLY A 65 2.19 -0.52 28.01
CA GLY A 65 3.28 0.11 28.75
C GLY A 65 4.11 -0.85 29.60
N SER A 66 3.61 -2.06 29.84
CA SER A 66 4.35 -3.14 30.52
C SER A 66 5.33 -3.89 29.61
N GLN A 67 5.28 -3.65 28.29
CA GLN A 67 6.10 -4.34 27.30
C GLN A 67 7.44 -3.61 27.08
N SER A 68 8.50 -4.37 26.80
CA SER A 68 9.82 -3.82 26.50
C SER A 68 9.89 -3.19 25.10
N GLY A 69 10.73 -2.17 24.93
CA GLY A 69 11.02 -1.57 23.61
C GLY A 69 9.97 -0.54 23.14
N VAL A 70 9.01 -0.20 23.99
CA VAL A 70 7.99 0.81 23.70
C VAL A 70 7.93 1.90 24.77
N MET A 71 7.62 3.11 24.35
CA MET A 71 7.26 4.25 25.19
C MET A 71 5.79 4.54 24.95
N ILE A 72 5.02 4.80 26.00
CA ILE A 72 3.58 5.02 25.84
C ILE A 72 3.10 6.31 26.47
N GLN A 73 2.21 7.00 25.77
CA GLN A 73 1.57 8.24 26.21
C GLN A 73 0.06 8.08 26.16
N HIS A 74 -0.62 8.63 27.17
CA HIS A 74 -2.09 8.63 27.23
C HIS A 74 -2.65 10.01 26.92
N ILE A 75 -3.60 10.07 25.98
CA ILE A 75 -4.34 11.30 25.66
C ILE A 75 -5.80 11.14 26.09
N THR A 76 -6.26 11.97 27.01
CA THR A 76 -7.65 11.92 27.54
C THR A 76 -8.70 12.46 26.56
N LYS A 77 -8.28 13.00 25.41
CA LYS A 77 -9.19 13.41 24.32
C LYS A 77 -9.61 12.17 23.53
N LYS A 78 -10.84 12.20 23.01
CA LYS A 78 -11.38 11.14 22.16
C LYS A 78 -11.22 11.47 20.69
N LEU A 79 -10.82 10.49 19.89
CA LEU A 79 -10.91 10.56 18.44
C LEU A 79 -12.13 9.74 17.99
N LYS A 80 -12.96 10.27 17.09
CA LYS A 80 -14.26 9.69 16.75
C LYS A 80 -14.47 9.61 15.25
N VAL A 81 -15.09 8.53 14.80
CA VAL A 81 -15.64 8.43 13.44
C VAL A 81 -16.95 9.22 13.39
N SER A 82 -16.86 10.53 13.18
CA SER A 82 -18.01 11.45 13.24
C SER A 82 -18.05 12.40 12.04
N GLY A 83 -19.16 13.10 11.87
CA GLY A 83 -19.38 14.03 10.75
C GLY A 83 -20.27 13.46 9.65
N LYS A 84 -20.37 14.19 8.53
CA LYS A 84 -21.16 13.82 7.35
C LYS A 84 -20.25 13.15 6.30
N GLY A 85 -20.86 12.40 5.38
CA GLY A 85 -20.14 11.69 4.32
C GLY A 85 -20.09 10.17 4.55
N THR A 86 -19.35 9.49 3.70
CA THR A 86 -19.09 8.04 3.74
C THR A 86 -18.25 7.65 4.97
N LEU A 87 -18.22 6.36 5.32
CA LEU A 87 -17.38 5.87 6.42
C LEU A 87 -15.89 6.22 6.21
N VAL A 88 -15.39 6.06 4.98
CA VAL A 88 -14.00 6.37 4.62
C VAL A 88 -13.69 7.85 4.85
N GLU A 89 -14.54 8.77 4.39
CA GLU A 89 -14.33 10.22 4.59
C GLU A 89 -14.27 10.59 6.08
N ARG A 90 -15.12 9.96 6.91
CA ARG A 90 -15.11 10.19 8.36
C ARG A 90 -13.85 9.64 9.02
N ILE A 91 -13.35 8.48 8.57
CA ILE A 91 -12.08 7.92 9.05
C ILE A 91 -10.90 8.82 8.65
N VAL A 92 -10.88 9.34 7.41
CA VAL A 92 -9.84 10.27 6.95
C VAL A 92 -9.84 11.55 7.77
N ALA A 93 -11.01 12.14 8.04
CA ALA A 93 -11.12 13.34 8.89
C ALA A 93 -10.63 13.10 10.33
N ALA A 94 -10.93 11.93 10.90
CA ALA A 94 -10.37 11.51 12.18
C ALA A 94 -8.84 11.36 12.10
N ALA A 95 -8.32 10.71 11.06
CA ALA A 95 -6.89 10.54 10.84
C ALA A 95 -6.15 11.89 10.72
N GLU A 96 -6.70 12.88 10.02
CA GLU A 96 -6.13 14.23 9.94
C GLU A 96 -5.96 14.88 11.32
N THR A 97 -6.95 14.69 12.20
CA THR A 97 -6.87 15.18 13.59
C THR A 97 -5.85 14.39 14.39
N GLY A 98 -5.86 13.06 14.29
CA GLY A 98 -4.91 12.18 14.97
C GLY A 98 -3.45 12.43 14.55
N ARG A 99 -3.20 12.77 13.27
CA ARG A 99 -1.87 13.14 12.76
C ARG A 99 -1.30 14.37 13.46
N LYS A 100 -2.14 15.35 13.80
CA LYS A 100 -1.70 16.51 14.59
C LYS A 100 -1.24 16.10 15.99
N TRP A 101 -1.86 15.08 16.58
CA TRP A 101 -1.47 14.56 17.90
C TRP A 101 -0.15 13.78 17.81
N LEU A 102 0.01 12.95 16.79
CA LEU A 102 1.28 12.25 16.51
C LEU A 102 2.44 13.23 16.40
N VAL A 103 2.26 14.30 15.62
CA VAL A 103 3.26 15.37 15.46
C VAL A 103 3.58 16.05 16.79
N ALA A 104 2.55 16.44 17.54
CA ALA A 104 2.73 17.17 18.80
C ALA A 104 3.43 16.34 19.89
N ALA A 105 3.17 15.03 19.94
CA ALA A 105 3.73 14.12 20.93
C ALA A 105 4.99 13.38 20.46
N ASN A 106 5.47 13.70 19.25
CA ASN A 106 6.57 13.01 18.59
C ASN A 106 6.41 11.47 18.58
N ALA A 107 5.20 10.97 18.30
CA ALA A 107 4.88 9.55 18.41
C ALA A 107 4.84 8.84 17.07
N ASP A 108 5.06 7.52 17.08
CA ASP A 108 5.12 6.70 15.88
C ASP A 108 3.75 6.18 15.46
N ILE A 109 2.86 5.97 16.43
CA ILE A 109 1.54 5.40 16.20
C ILE A 109 0.53 5.85 17.26
N LEU A 110 -0.71 6.04 16.81
CA LEU A 110 -1.86 6.39 17.64
C LEU A 110 -2.88 5.26 17.57
N LEU A 111 -3.21 4.71 18.73
CA LEU A 111 -4.31 3.81 18.97
C LEU A 111 -5.54 4.61 19.39
N TRP A 112 -6.62 4.42 18.65
CA TRP A 112 -7.91 5.04 18.90
C TRP A 112 -9.01 4.05 18.55
N GLY A 113 -10.25 4.33 18.93
CA GLY A 113 -11.29 3.33 18.75
C GLY A 113 -12.57 3.65 19.47
N GLU A 114 -13.45 2.66 19.45
CA GLU A 114 -14.77 2.74 20.06
C GLU A 114 -15.12 1.42 20.74
N VAL A 115 -15.87 1.54 21.83
CA VAL A 115 -16.44 0.42 22.56
C VAL A 115 -17.88 0.27 22.09
N SER A 116 -18.22 -0.95 21.66
CA SER A 116 -19.58 -1.35 21.28
C SER A 116 -20.20 -2.07 22.48
N PRO A 117 -21.05 -1.40 23.30
CA PRO A 117 -21.56 -2.00 24.53
C PRO A 117 -22.59 -3.11 24.25
N GLU A 118 -23.34 -2.99 23.15
CA GLU A 118 -24.32 -3.98 22.71
C GLU A 118 -23.65 -5.29 22.30
N GLU A 119 -22.48 -5.20 21.68
CA GLU A 119 -21.72 -6.37 21.21
C GLU A 119 -20.73 -6.86 22.28
N GLY A 120 -20.37 -6.03 23.26
CA GLY A 120 -19.33 -6.35 24.24
C GLY A 120 -17.93 -6.37 23.64
N SER A 121 -17.67 -5.52 22.64
CA SER A 121 -16.39 -5.43 21.94
C SER A 121 -15.76 -4.05 21.98
N VAL A 122 -14.46 -4.05 21.66
CA VAL A 122 -13.62 -2.89 21.48
C VAL A 122 -13.04 -2.96 20.07
N THR A 123 -13.33 -1.95 19.25
CA THR A 123 -12.74 -1.81 17.92
C THR A 123 -11.55 -0.88 18.03
N ILE A 124 -10.35 -1.42 17.82
CA ILE A 124 -9.10 -0.68 17.84
C ILE A 124 -8.70 -0.32 16.42
N ARG A 125 -8.33 0.95 16.21
CA ARG A 125 -7.82 1.52 14.97
C ARG A 125 -6.38 2.00 15.17
N PHE A 126 -5.62 1.94 14.09
CA PHE A 126 -4.19 2.22 14.08
C PHE A 126 -3.93 3.39 13.14
N LEU A 127 -3.25 4.43 13.64
CA LEU A 127 -2.82 5.56 12.84
C LEU A 127 -1.31 5.71 12.96
N CYS A 128 -0.59 5.28 11.93
CA CYS A 128 0.87 5.39 11.87
C CYS A 128 1.28 6.79 11.40
N ALA A 129 2.35 7.30 12.01
CA ALA A 129 3.03 8.54 11.66
C ALA A 129 3.53 8.53 10.22
N LEU A 130 4.17 7.42 9.86
CA LEU A 130 4.55 7.06 8.50
C LEU A 130 3.82 5.74 8.20
N ALA A 131 2.97 5.74 7.18
CA ALA A 131 2.38 4.48 6.73
C ALA A 131 3.31 3.83 5.70
N ASP A 132 3.37 2.50 5.76
CA ASP A 132 3.86 1.68 4.67
C ASP A 132 3.06 1.95 3.39
N ALA A 133 3.67 1.68 2.23
CA ALA A 133 2.92 1.75 0.98
C ALA A 133 1.74 0.78 1.06
N ASP A 134 0.52 1.30 0.92
CA ASP A 134 -0.70 0.49 0.78
C ASP A 134 -0.42 -0.59 -0.26
N THR A 135 -0.74 -1.86 0.03
CA THR A 135 -0.46 -3.11 -0.75
C THR A 135 0.82 -3.87 -0.41
N GLN A 136 1.64 -3.42 0.53
CA GLN A 136 2.73 -4.26 1.02
C GLN A 136 2.20 -5.36 1.96
N PRO A 137 2.73 -6.60 1.89
CA PRO A 137 2.27 -7.67 2.80
C PRO A 137 2.42 -7.25 4.27
N GLY A 138 1.34 -7.29 5.04
CA GLY A 138 1.34 -6.93 6.46
C GLY A 138 1.38 -5.44 6.78
N SER A 139 1.20 -4.56 5.79
CA SER A 139 0.91 -3.14 6.06
C SER A 139 -0.41 -3.00 6.82
N VAL A 140 -0.48 -2.08 7.78
CA VAL A 140 -1.71 -1.74 8.51
C VAL A 140 -2.16 -0.35 8.09
N GLY A 141 -3.25 -0.29 7.32
CA GLY A 141 -3.82 0.93 6.76
C GLY A 141 -4.93 1.53 7.63
N LEU A 142 -5.46 2.68 7.21
CA LEU A 142 -6.52 3.40 7.94
C LEU A 142 -7.84 2.64 8.05
N GLY A 143 -8.10 1.74 7.11
CA GLY A 143 -9.29 0.88 7.10
C GLY A 143 -9.17 -0.31 8.04
N ASP A 144 -7.95 -0.71 8.41
CA ASP A 144 -7.71 -1.87 9.25
C ASP A 144 -8.19 -1.61 10.68
N THR A 145 -8.82 -2.65 11.24
CA THR A 145 -9.33 -2.64 12.60
C THR A 145 -9.02 -3.96 13.27
N MET A 146 -8.83 -3.91 14.59
CA MET A 146 -8.77 -5.09 15.43
C MET A 146 -9.93 -5.05 16.41
N GLU A 147 -10.90 -5.95 16.25
CA GLU A 147 -12.03 -6.10 17.16
C GLU A 147 -11.75 -7.18 18.21
N ILE A 148 -11.77 -6.79 19.48
CA ILE A 148 -11.50 -7.69 20.62
C ILE A 148 -12.61 -7.60 21.68
N PRO A 149 -12.81 -8.63 22.52
CA PRO A 149 -13.74 -8.55 23.65
C PRO A 149 -13.35 -7.47 24.66
N VAL A 150 -14.30 -6.80 25.31
CA VAL A 150 -14.01 -5.82 26.39
C VAL A 150 -13.22 -6.42 27.55
N ASN A 151 -13.38 -7.71 27.80
CA ASN A 151 -12.72 -8.49 28.84
C ASN A 151 -11.57 -9.36 28.31
N TYR A 152 -10.88 -8.90 27.25
CA TYR A 152 -9.70 -9.59 26.69
C TYR A 152 -8.65 -9.94 27.75
N ASP A 153 -7.84 -10.97 27.50
CA ASP A 153 -6.79 -11.45 28.41
C ASP A 153 -5.39 -10.95 28.02
N ALA A 154 -4.37 -11.41 28.74
CA ALA A 154 -2.98 -11.02 28.49
C ALA A 154 -2.45 -11.52 27.13
N GLU A 155 -3.00 -12.63 26.62
CA GLU A 155 -2.61 -13.17 25.32
C GLU A 155 -3.09 -12.25 24.20
N MET A 156 -4.36 -11.84 24.24
CA MET A 156 -4.93 -10.87 23.31
C MET A 156 -4.22 -9.50 23.39
N ALA A 157 -3.87 -9.05 24.60
CA ALA A 157 -3.07 -7.83 24.78
C ALA A 157 -1.71 -7.94 24.07
N SER A 158 -1.09 -9.13 24.10
CA SER A 158 0.17 -9.40 23.40
C SER A 158 -0.01 -9.39 21.87
N VAL A 159 -1.16 -9.85 21.35
CA VAL A 159 -1.50 -9.73 19.93
C VAL A 159 -1.64 -8.26 19.51
N VAL A 160 -2.33 -7.44 20.31
CA VAL A 160 -2.44 -5.99 20.04
C VAL A 160 -1.06 -5.34 20.03
N HIS A 161 -0.20 -5.66 21.01
CA HIS A 161 1.18 -5.16 21.05
C HIS A 161 1.97 -5.56 19.79
N ALA A 162 1.91 -6.83 19.38
CA ALA A 162 2.58 -7.29 18.19
C ALA A 162 2.07 -6.61 16.91
N LEU A 163 0.76 -6.34 16.81
CA LEU A 163 0.19 -5.60 15.68
C LEU A 163 0.68 -4.15 15.66
N VAL A 164 0.81 -3.50 16.83
CA VAL A 164 1.38 -2.15 16.94
C VAL A 164 2.82 -2.12 16.43
N LEU A 165 3.65 -3.08 16.83
CA LEU A 165 5.02 -3.21 16.34
C LEU A 165 5.05 -3.42 14.82
N ALA A 166 4.19 -4.31 14.30
CA ALA A 166 4.08 -4.60 12.87
C ALA A 166 3.63 -3.39 12.04
N ALA A 167 2.74 -2.56 12.58
CA ALA A 167 2.14 -1.42 11.89
C ALA A 167 3.12 -0.25 11.65
N VAL A 168 4.18 -0.11 12.44
CA VAL A 168 5.14 1.03 12.37
C VAL A 168 6.16 0.88 11.20
N GLY A 169 5.92 0.01 10.22
CA GLY A 169 6.77 -0.16 9.02
C GLY A 169 6.61 0.94 7.93
N PRO A 170 7.62 1.19 7.05
CA PRO A 170 8.89 0.49 6.90
C PRO A 170 10.09 1.33 7.36
N ARG A 171 11.10 0.61 7.85
CA ARG A 171 12.40 1.17 8.21
C ARG A 171 13.37 0.90 7.06
N LYS A 172 13.90 1.95 6.45
CA LYS A 172 15.05 1.88 5.52
C LYS A 172 16.18 1.02 6.13
N PRO A 173 17.15 0.54 5.34
CA PRO A 173 18.36 -0.08 5.89
C PRO A 173 18.97 0.84 6.96
N HIS A 174 18.75 0.46 8.22
CA HIS A 174 19.05 1.25 9.41
C HIS A 174 18.98 0.29 10.60
N PRO A 175 19.79 0.46 11.66
CA PRO A 175 19.77 -0.39 12.87
C PRO A 175 18.37 -0.64 13.45
N GLN A 176 17.47 0.34 13.31
CA GLN A 176 16.08 0.22 13.78
C GLN A 176 15.30 -0.90 13.09
N ARG A 177 15.65 -1.30 11.86
CA ARG A 177 15.01 -2.44 11.20
C ARG A 177 15.31 -3.76 11.93
N GLU A 178 16.56 -3.92 12.36
CA GLU A 178 17.01 -5.10 13.10
C GLU A 178 16.37 -5.12 14.50
N GLU A 179 16.30 -3.97 15.15
CA GLU A 179 15.59 -3.80 16.43
C GLU A 179 14.11 -4.17 16.32
N LEU A 180 13.40 -3.75 15.26
CA LEU A 180 12.00 -4.14 15.06
C LEU A 180 11.85 -5.64 14.86
N ALA A 181 12.77 -6.23 14.08
CA ALA A 181 12.77 -7.65 13.82
C ALA A 181 12.95 -8.45 15.12
N GLU A 182 13.84 -7.99 16.01
CA GLU A 182 14.07 -8.61 17.31
C GLU A 182 12.85 -8.47 18.24
N LEU A 183 12.24 -7.28 18.31
CA LEU A 183 11.02 -7.05 19.11
C LEU A 183 9.82 -7.89 18.64
N LEU A 184 9.72 -8.18 17.34
CA LEU A 184 8.64 -8.97 16.76
C LEU A 184 8.87 -10.48 16.78
N LYS A 185 10.10 -10.94 17.02
CA LYS A 185 10.49 -12.36 16.92
C LYS A 185 9.66 -13.25 17.84
N ASP A 186 9.76 -13.03 19.15
CA ASP A 186 9.05 -13.85 20.15
C ASP A 186 7.53 -13.73 20.05
N PRO A 187 6.92 -12.52 19.86
CA PRO A 187 5.49 -12.42 19.61
C PRO A 187 5.05 -13.18 18.35
N ALA A 188 5.76 -13.04 17.23
CA ALA A 188 5.41 -13.74 15.99
C ALA A 188 5.55 -15.27 16.13
N ASP A 189 6.50 -15.75 16.92
CA ASP A 189 6.66 -17.18 17.24
C ASP A 189 5.47 -17.75 17.99
N LYS A 190 4.92 -17.02 18.96
CA LYS A 190 3.72 -17.43 19.68
C LYS A 190 2.49 -17.48 18.79
N LEU A 191 2.40 -16.59 17.80
CA LEU A 191 1.31 -16.60 16.80
C LEU A 191 1.35 -17.83 15.87
N ASN A 192 2.50 -18.50 15.79
CA ASN A 192 2.62 -19.97 15.94
C ASN A 192 1.31 -20.75 16.18
N ALA A 193 0.92 -20.77 17.45
CA ALA A 193 -0.21 -21.55 17.91
C ALA A 193 -1.55 -21.02 17.38
N TYR A 194 -1.70 -19.70 17.20
CA TYR A 194 -2.95 -19.09 16.74
C TYR A 194 -3.39 -19.57 15.35
N VAL A 195 -2.46 -19.84 14.44
CA VAL A 195 -2.82 -20.32 13.11
C VAL A 195 -3.15 -21.81 13.12
N ASP A 196 -2.51 -22.59 13.99
CA ASP A 196 -2.71 -24.04 14.09
C ASP A 196 -3.95 -24.40 14.91
N ALA A 197 -4.20 -23.65 15.98
CA ALA A 197 -5.35 -23.74 16.88
C ALA A 197 -5.98 -22.34 17.08
N PRO A 198 -6.76 -21.86 16.10
CA PRO A 198 -7.38 -20.54 16.16
C PRO A 198 -8.35 -20.39 17.35
N PRO A 199 -8.45 -19.20 17.96
CA PRO A 199 -9.28 -18.97 19.14
C PRO A 199 -10.76 -19.18 18.81
N SER A 200 -11.34 -20.25 19.37
CA SER A 200 -12.66 -20.75 18.97
C SER A 200 -13.82 -20.04 19.69
N GLU A 201 -13.50 -19.32 20.77
CA GLU A 201 -14.44 -18.66 21.67
C GLU A 201 -14.89 -17.30 21.15
N LEU A 202 -14.21 -16.77 20.12
CA LEU A 202 -14.53 -15.48 19.52
C LEU A 202 -15.75 -15.59 18.59
N SER A 203 -16.58 -14.55 18.58
CA SER A 203 -17.60 -14.39 17.54
C SER A 203 -16.95 -14.33 16.15
N GLN A 204 -17.67 -14.72 15.11
CA GLN A 204 -17.09 -14.78 13.75
C GLN A 204 -16.47 -13.46 13.27
N PRO A 205 -17.08 -12.27 13.47
CA PRO A 205 -16.45 -11.01 13.07
C PRO A 205 -15.11 -10.74 13.78
N ARG A 206 -15.06 -11.00 15.10
CA ARG A 206 -13.84 -10.84 15.90
C ARG A 206 -12.78 -11.84 15.52
N PHE A 207 -13.19 -13.09 15.33
CA PHE A 207 -12.32 -14.16 14.87
C PHE A 207 -11.62 -13.76 13.56
N ALA A 208 -12.39 -13.27 12.58
CA ALA A 208 -11.85 -12.81 11.31
C ALA A 208 -10.87 -11.64 11.51
N SER A 209 -11.27 -10.63 12.28
CA SER A 209 -10.43 -9.45 12.57
C SER A 209 -9.11 -9.82 13.26
N VAL A 210 -9.14 -10.71 14.26
CA VAL A 210 -7.95 -11.21 14.96
C VAL A 210 -7.07 -12.03 14.01
N MET A 211 -7.64 -12.91 13.18
CA MET A 211 -6.84 -13.68 12.22
C MET A 211 -6.20 -12.80 11.14
N THR A 212 -6.85 -11.71 10.74
CA THR A 212 -6.27 -10.70 9.85
C THR A 212 -5.11 -9.96 10.54
N ALA A 213 -5.26 -9.57 11.80
CA ALA A 213 -4.18 -9.00 12.60
C ALA A 213 -2.98 -9.96 12.69
N VAL A 214 -3.22 -11.24 12.98
CA VAL A 214 -2.18 -12.29 13.03
C VAL A 214 -1.47 -12.42 11.68
N GLY A 215 -2.22 -12.44 10.57
CA GLY A 215 -1.65 -12.45 9.23
C GLY A 215 -0.76 -11.23 8.97
N ASN A 216 -1.22 -10.03 9.37
CA ASN A 216 -0.46 -8.79 9.20
C ASN A 216 0.86 -8.82 9.98
N ILE A 217 0.84 -9.29 11.22
CA ILE A 217 2.04 -9.44 12.05
C ILE A 217 3.04 -10.40 11.41
N LEU A 218 2.58 -11.57 10.95
CA LEU A 218 3.45 -12.58 10.33
C LEU A 218 4.02 -12.09 8.99
N ALA A 219 3.23 -11.41 8.17
CA ALA A 219 3.67 -10.84 6.90
C ALA A 219 4.67 -9.68 7.09
N ALA A 220 4.45 -8.81 8.09
CA ALA A 220 5.40 -7.77 8.47
C ALA A 220 6.72 -8.38 8.99
N THR A 221 6.62 -9.42 9.81
CA THR A 221 7.79 -10.16 10.33
C THR A 221 8.59 -10.81 9.19
N TRP A 222 7.91 -11.44 8.22
CA TRP A 222 8.54 -11.94 7.00
C TRP A 222 9.27 -10.83 6.23
N ARG A 223 8.66 -9.65 6.07
CA ARG A 223 9.31 -8.52 5.38
C ARG A 223 10.60 -8.10 6.07
N LEU A 224 10.61 -8.07 7.40
CA LEU A 224 11.76 -7.67 8.22
C LEU A 224 12.87 -8.72 8.17
N THR A 225 12.56 -9.97 8.48
CA THR A 225 13.51 -11.07 8.72
C THR A 225 13.85 -11.88 7.47
N LYS A 226 12.96 -11.90 6.47
CA LYS A 226 13.00 -12.80 5.31
C LYS A 226 12.91 -14.29 5.64
N GLU A 227 12.47 -14.66 6.84
CA GLU A 227 12.19 -16.05 7.21
C GLU A 227 11.00 -16.58 6.41
N PRO A 228 11.17 -17.55 5.50
CA PRO A 228 10.16 -17.87 4.49
C PRO A 228 8.85 -18.41 5.09
N THR A 229 8.95 -19.23 6.14
CA THR A 229 7.82 -19.85 6.86
C THR A 229 6.78 -18.82 7.31
N ARG A 230 7.21 -17.61 7.68
CA ARG A 230 6.32 -16.53 8.15
C ARG A 230 5.32 -16.09 7.09
N LEU A 231 5.72 -16.05 5.82
CA LEU A 231 4.83 -15.65 4.74
C LEU A 231 3.74 -16.70 4.51
N ASP A 232 4.11 -17.98 4.53
CA ASP A 232 3.16 -19.09 4.36
C ASP A 232 2.14 -19.12 5.49
N ARG A 233 2.62 -18.85 6.71
CA ARG A 233 1.82 -18.77 7.93
C ARG A 233 0.89 -17.55 7.91
N ALA A 234 1.34 -16.41 7.38
CA ALA A 234 0.50 -15.23 7.18
C ALA A 234 -0.66 -15.52 6.21
N VAL A 235 -0.35 -16.14 5.07
CA VAL A 235 -1.35 -16.57 4.07
C VAL A 235 -2.36 -17.53 4.69
N LYS A 236 -1.89 -18.50 5.49
CA LYS A 236 -2.76 -19.41 6.22
C LYS A 236 -3.66 -18.68 7.22
N ALA A 237 -3.14 -17.71 7.97
CA ALA A 237 -3.92 -16.91 8.91
C ALA A 237 -5.07 -16.17 8.22
N TYR A 238 -4.81 -15.49 7.09
CA TYR A 238 -5.85 -14.82 6.32
C TYR A 238 -6.89 -15.81 5.78
N GLN A 239 -6.47 -16.96 5.23
CA GLN A 239 -7.39 -17.98 4.74
C GLN A 239 -8.30 -18.53 5.85
N VAL A 240 -7.76 -18.75 7.04
CA VAL A 240 -8.52 -19.18 8.23
C VAL A 240 -9.54 -18.10 8.62
N GLY A 241 -9.13 -16.83 8.68
CA GLY A 241 -10.04 -15.71 8.96
C GLY A 241 -11.14 -15.54 7.90
N LEU A 242 -10.89 -15.91 6.64
CA LEU A 242 -11.85 -15.80 5.54
C LEU A 242 -12.89 -16.92 5.48
N ALA A 243 -12.61 -18.10 6.04
CA ALA A 243 -13.41 -19.31 5.82
C ALA A 243 -14.91 -19.20 6.16
N LYS A 244 -15.30 -18.25 7.02
CA LYS A 244 -16.70 -18.00 7.42
C LYS A 244 -17.03 -16.52 7.64
N SER A 245 -16.21 -15.58 7.19
CA SER A 245 -16.34 -14.16 7.57
C SER A 245 -17.07 -13.28 6.56
N TYR A 246 -17.60 -13.87 5.47
CA TYR A 246 -18.34 -13.09 4.49
C TYR A 246 -19.73 -12.73 5.00
N ASP A 247 -19.88 -11.47 5.39
CA ASP A 247 -21.18 -10.82 5.60
C ASP A 247 -21.50 -9.94 4.38
N LYS A 248 -22.56 -10.29 3.67
CA LYS A 248 -23.01 -9.53 2.48
C LYS A 248 -23.51 -8.13 2.83
N GLU A 249 -23.99 -7.90 4.06
CA GLU A 249 -24.50 -6.61 4.51
C GLU A 249 -23.35 -5.70 4.98
N ASN A 250 -22.22 -6.29 5.38
CA ASN A 250 -21.01 -5.57 5.81
C ASN A 250 -19.71 -6.23 5.29
N PRO A 251 -19.43 -6.17 3.97
CA PRO A 251 -18.32 -6.91 3.36
C PRO A 251 -16.95 -6.25 3.58
N LEU A 252 -16.86 -5.11 4.27
CA LEU A 252 -15.64 -4.30 4.31
C LEU A 252 -14.47 -5.04 4.99
N SER A 253 -14.68 -5.62 6.17
CA SER A 253 -13.64 -6.36 6.89
C SER A 253 -13.18 -7.59 6.13
N TRP A 254 -14.11 -8.29 5.47
CA TRP A 254 -13.80 -9.41 4.58
C TRP A 254 -12.97 -8.95 3.38
N ALA A 255 -13.32 -7.84 2.74
CA ALA A 255 -12.59 -7.31 1.60
C ALA A 255 -11.17 -6.83 1.95
N LEU A 256 -11.00 -6.18 3.10
CA LEU A 256 -9.67 -5.80 3.61
C LEU A 256 -8.81 -7.05 3.83
N THR A 257 -9.38 -8.11 4.39
CA THR A 257 -8.68 -9.39 4.58
C THR A 257 -8.30 -10.04 3.24
N GLN A 258 -9.17 -9.98 2.24
CA GLN A 258 -8.86 -10.44 0.87
C GLN A 258 -7.71 -9.64 0.25
N ASN A 259 -7.66 -8.32 0.47
CA ASN A 259 -6.57 -7.47 -0.03
C ASN A 259 -5.22 -7.84 0.62
N HIS A 260 -5.21 -8.09 1.93
CA HIS A 260 -4.01 -8.56 2.64
C HIS A 260 -3.56 -9.94 2.16
N LEU A 261 -4.49 -10.88 2.00
CA LEU A 261 -4.23 -12.20 1.43
C LEU A 261 -3.62 -12.08 0.03
N ALA A 262 -4.22 -11.29 -0.86
CA ALA A 262 -3.75 -11.09 -2.22
C ALA A 262 -2.36 -10.45 -2.28
N SER A 263 -2.04 -9.54 -1.37
CA SER A 263 -0.70 -8.95 -1.25
C SER A 263 0.33 -9.99 -0.82
N ALA A 264 0.00 -10.83 0.17
CA ALA A 264 0.87 -11.91 0.63
C ALA A 264 1.06 -13.01 -0.43
N LEU A 265 0.01 -13.37 -1.17
CA LEU A 265 0.08 -14.31 -2.30
C LEU A 265 0.98 -13.80 -3.44
N GLN A 266 0.92 -12.50 -3.77
CA GLN A 266 1.84 -11.91 -4.74
C GLN A 266 3.30 -12.02 -4.28
N ALA A 267 3.55 -11.87 -2.98
CA ALA A 267 4.88 -12.08 -2.41
C ALA A 267 5.32 -13.55 -2.44
N GLN A 268 4.41 -14.51 -2.20
CA GLN A 268 4.71 -15.95 -2.33
C GLN A 268 5.08 -16.29 -3.77
N ALA A 269 4.29 -15.85 -4.74
CA ALA A 269 4.60 -16.05 -6.16
C ALA A 269 5.97 -15.49 -6.55
N ALA A 270 6.34 -14.30 -6.06
CA ALA A 270 7.64 -13.72 -6.32
C ALA A 270 8.80 -14.50 -5.66
N ARG A 271 8.59 -15.03 -4.44
CA ARG A 271 9.57 -15.85 -3.70
C ARG A 271 9.78 -17.20 -4.39
N ASP A 272 8.69 -17.87 -4.73
CA ASP A 272 8.68 -19.27 -5.19
C ASP A 272 8.81 -19.36 -6.72
N LYS A 273 8.61 -18.25 -7.42
CA LYS A 273 8.56 -18.15 -8.88
C LYS A 273 7.48 -19.07 -9.47
N GLU A 274 6.30 -19.03 -8.86
CA GLU A 274 5.14 -19.82 -9.25
C GLU A 274 3.92 -18.95 -9.58
N ALA A 275 3.12 -19.40 -10.53
CA ALA A 275 1.92 -18.70 -10.98
C ALA A 275 0.72 -18.89 -10.03
N ALA A 276 0.63 -20.03 -9.35
CA ALA A 276 -0.56 -20.43 -8.59
C ALA A 276 -0.98 -19.40 -7.52
N PRO A 277 -0.07 -18.79 -6.73
CA PRO A 277 -0.47 -17.75 -5.79
C PRO A 277 -1.03 -16.49 -6.48
N LEU A 278 -0.53 -16.12 -7.67
CA LEU A 278 -1.09 -14.98 -8.44
C LEU A 278 -2.50 -15.29 -8.96
N ILE A 279 -2.78 -16.54 -9.34
CA ILE A 279 -4.13 -16.96 -9.73
C ILE A 279 -5.09 -16.79 -8.54
N ALA A 280 -4.70 -17.28 -7.36
CA ALA A 280 -5.48 -17.11 -6.14
C ALA A 280 -5.66 -15.63 -5.75
N ALA A 281 -4.63 -14.79 -5.92
CA ALA A 281 -4.73 -13.34 -5.67
C ALA A 281 -5.72 -12.65 -6.63
N ALA A 282 -5.73 -13.06 -7.91
CA ALA A 282 -6.70 -12.54 -8.89
C ALA A 282 -8.14 -12.97 -8.53
N GLU A 283 -8.33 -14.19 -8.01
CA GLU A 283 -9.62 -14.66 -7.50
C GLU A 283 -10.08 -13.84 -6.29
N SER A 284 -9.20 -13.53 -5.34
CA SER A 284 -9.50 -12.64 -4.21
C SER A 284 -10.03 -11.27 -4.68
N TYR A 285 -9.35 -10.60 -5.62
CA TYR A 285 -9.81 -9.30 -6.12
C TYR A 285 -11.09 -9.37 -6.94
N ARG A 286 -11.31 -10.45 -7.70
CA ARG A 286 -12.59 -10.69 -8.39
C ARG A 286 -13.74 -10.86 -7.39
N ALA A 287 -13.50 -11.59 -6.30
CA ALA A 287 -14.49 -11.78 -5.24
C ALA A 287 -14.82 -10.45 -4.54
N VAL A 288 -13.81 -9.61 -4.25
CA VAL A 288 -14.00 -8.27 -3.70
C VAL A 288 -14.83 -7.39 -4.64
N ALA A 289 -14.49 -7.36 -5.93
CA ALA A 289 -15.27 -6.61 -6.91
C ALA A 289 -16.72 -7.13 -7.01
N ALA A 290 -16.95 -8.44 -6.97
CA ALA A 290 -18.29 -9.02 -7.00
C ALA A 290 -19.13 -8.65 -5.76
N ALA A 291 -18.53 -8.63 -4.57
CA ALA A 291 -19.21 -8.32 -3.32
C ALA A 291 -19.63 -6.84 -3.23
N PHE A 292 -18.79 -5.91 -3.69
CA PHE A 292 -19.07 -4.47 -3.59
C PHE A 292 -20.01 -3.94 -4.67
N GLY A 293 -19.99 -4.56 -5.86
CA GLY A 293 -20.79 -4.16 -7.01
C GLY A 293 -20.45 -2.75 -7.55
N SER A 294 -20.79 -2.48 -8.80
CA SER A 294 -20.47 -1.21 -9.48
C SER A 294 -21.42 -0.04 -9.14
N HIS A 295 -22.26 -0.15 -8.11
CA HIS A 295 -23.32 0.83 -7.82
C HIS A 295 -23.41 1.27 -6.36
N LEU A 296 -23.03 0.42 -5.40
CA LEU A 296 -23.13 0.71 -3.95
C LEU A 296 -21.80 1.20 -3.38
N HIS A 297 -20.72 0.48 -3.71
CA HIS A 297 -19.36 0.74 -3.22
C HIS A 297 -18.42 1.00 -4.40
N VAL A 298 -18.75 2.01 -5.20
CA VAL A 298 -18.16 2.26 -6.53
C VAL A 298 -16.63 2.44 -6.48
N ASN A 299 -16.13 3.12 -5.45
CA ASN A 299 -14.69 3.35 -5.26
C ASN A 299 -13.97 2.06 -4.86
N ASP A 300 -14.53 1.27 -3.94
CA ASP A 300 -13.95 0.00 -3.50
C ASP A 300 -13.94 -1.04 -4.63
N TRP A 301 -15.02 -1.07 -5.42
CA TRP A 301 -15.08 -1.85 -6.65
C TRP A 301 -13.98 -1.45 -7.64
N ALA A 302 -13.78 -0.15 -7.87
CA ALA A 302 -12.76 0.34 -8.79
C ALA A 302 -11.33 0.06 -8.29
N LEU A 303 -11.08 0.13 -6.99
CA LEU A 303 -9.80 -0.28 -6.38
C LEU A 303 -9.55 -1.78 -6.57
N ALA A 304 -10.56 -2.62 -6.35
CA ALA A 304 -10.45 -4.06 -6.59
C ALA A 304 -10.13 -4.37 -8.06
N GLN A 305 -10.75 -3.66 -9.01
CA GLN A 305 -10.43 -3.77 -10.44
C GLN A 305 -9.00 -3.33 -10.75
N SER A 306 -8.52 -2.23 -10.14
CA SER A 306 -7.13 -1.78 -10.28
C SER A 306 -6.14 -2.85 -9.82
N HIS A 307 -6.34 -3.41 -8.62
CA HIS A 307 -5.45 -4.43 -8.09
C HIS A 307 -5.53 -5.75 -8.85
N LEU A 308 -6.71 -6.13 -9.35
CA LEU A 308 -6.86 -7.25 -10.27
C LEU A 308 -5.99 -7.04 -11.51
N GLY A 309 -5.99 -5.85 -12.10
CA GLY A 309 -5.12 -5.48 -13.21
C GLY A 309 -3.64 -5.68 -12.88
N ASP A 310 -3.18 -5.20 -11.72
CA ASP A 310 -1.78 -5.32 -11.29
C ASP A 310 -1.35 -6.79 -11.15
N VAL A 311 -2.20 -7.64 -10.58
CA VAL A 311 -1.94 -9.09 -10.44
C VAL A 311 -1.90 -9.76 -11.82
N LEU A 312 -2.81 -9.40 -12.72
CA LEU A 312 -2.86 -9.99 -14.06
C LEU A 312 -1.65 -9.60 -14.92
N VAL A 313 -1.14 -8.36 -14.80
CA VAL A 313 0.13 -7.96 -15.41
C VAL A 313 1.27 -8.83 -14.89
N LYS A 314 1.35 -9.09 -13.57
CA LYS A 314 2.36 -10.00 -13.01
C LYS A 314 2.20 -11.43 -13.52
N LEU A 315 0.97 -11.96 -13.53
CA LEU A 315 0.67 -13.32 -13.99
C LEU A 315 1.01 -13.53 -15.48
N SER A 316 0.94 -12.47 -16.29
CA SER A 316 1.36 -12.50 -17.70
C SER A 316 2.82 -12.92 -17.90
N THR A 317 3.68 -12.72 -16.90
CA THR A 317 5.09 -13.14 -16.95
C THR A 317 5.30 -14.63 -16.73
N TYR A 318 4.27 -15.35 -16.27
CA TYR A 318 4.30 -16.79 -16.01
C TYR A 318 3.57 -17.58 -17.08
N GLU A 319 2.39 -17.12 -17.51
CA GLU A 319 1.56 -17.85 -18.45
C GLU A 319 0.63 -16.94 -19.26
N ASN A 320 0.30 -17.39 -20.47
CA ASN A 320 -0.71 -16.80 -21.35
C ASN A 320 -0.61 -15.25 -21.46
N PRO A 321 0.57 -14.68 -21.77
CA PRO A 321 0.86 -13.25 -21.60
C PRO A 321 -0.18 -12.34 -22.25
N VAL A 322 -0.51 -12.58 -23.52
CA VAL A 322 -1.47 -11.76 -24.28
C VAL A 322 -2.86 -11.78 -23.64
N GLN A 323 -3.32 -12.97 -23.23
CA GLN A 323 -4.64 -13.12 -22.61
C GLN A 323 -4.70 -12.43 -21.23
N ARG A 324 -3.66 -12.62 -20.41
CA ARG A 324 -3.57 -11.96 -19.08
C ARG A 324 -3.47 -10.44 -19.18
N LEU A 325 -2.72 -9.92 -20.15
CA LEU A 325 -2.59 -8.47 -20.36
C LEU A 325 -3.87 -7.85 -20.93
N LYS A 326 -4.63 -8.60 -21.73
CA LYS A 326 -5.98 -8.20 -22.16
C LYS A 326 -6.93 -8.10 -20.96
N GLU A 327 -7.00 -9.13 -20.12
CA GLU A 327 -7.79 -9.11 -18.88
C GLU A 327 -7.37 -7.94 -17.96
N ALA A 328 -6.07 -7.68 -17.82
CA ALA A 328 -5.55 -6.56 -17.03
C ALA A 328 -6.02 -5.20 -17.60
N SER A 329 -5.93 -5.04 -18.92
CA SER A 329 -6.35 -3.82 -19.62
C SER A 329 -7.85 -3.56 -19.43
N GLU A 330 -8.67 -4.62 -19.50
CA GLU A 330 -10.11 -4.54 -19.25
C GLU A 330 -10.40 -4.12 -17.78
N ALA A 331 -9.69 -4.70 -16.80
CA ALA A 331 -9.85 -4.35 -15.39
C ALA A 331 -9.47 -2.88 -15.12
N TYR A 332 -8.35 -2.40 -15.65
CA TYR A 332 -7.98 -0.97 -15.53
C TYR A 332 -9.00 -0.05 -16.20
N GLN A 333 -9.52 -0.42 -17.38
CA GLN A 333 -10.58 0.35 -18.04
C GLN A 333 -11.87 0.40 -17.23
N GLN A 334 -12.24 -0.67 -16.51
CA GLN A 334 -13.36 -0.65 -15.58
C GLN A 334 -13.12 0.35 -14.43
N ALA A 335 -11.94 0.33 -13.82
CA ALA A 335 -11.58 1.27 -12.76
C ALA A 335 -11.60 2.74 -13.24
N LEU A 336 -11.14 3.00 -14.47
CA LEU A 336 -11.13 4.34 -15.09
C LEU A 336 -12.54 4.91 -15.37
N LYS A 337 -13.61 4.11 -15.31
CA LYS A 337 -15.00 4.62 -15.37
C LYS A 337 -15.39 5.34 -14.09
N VAL A 338 -14.76 5.01 -12.97
CA VAL A 338 -15.03 5.58 -11.65
C VAL A 338 -13.99 6.66 -11.34
N PHE A 339 -12.71 6.31 -11.43
CA PHE A 339 -11.63 7.27 -11.22
C PHE A 339 -11.38 8.04 -12.51
N THR A 340 -11.95 9.24 -12.60
CA THR A 340 -11.81 10.12 -13.77
C THR A 340 -10.80 11.23 -13.51
N ARG A 341 -10.25 11.81 -14.59
CA ARG A 341 -9.32 12.95 -14.48
C ARG A 341 -9.89 14.12 -13.68
N GLN A 342 -11.20 14.38 -13.80
CA GLN A 342 -11.87 15.51 -13.16
C GLN A 342 -12.13 15.27 -11.66
N THR A 343 -12.45 14.03 -11.29
CA THR A 343 -12.88 13.70 -9.93
C THR A 343 -11.77 13.12 -9.08
N MET A 344 -10.80 12.42 -9.68
CA MET A 344 -9.72 11.71 -9.00
C MET A 344 -8.45 11.75 -9.87
N PRO A 345 -7.87 12.94 -10.15
CA PRO A 345 -6.78 13.08 -11.11
C PRO A 345 -5.55 12.22 -10.79
N GLY A 346 -5.19 12.10 -9.51
CA GLY A 346 -4.08 11.25 -9.04
C GLY A 346 -4.29 9.78 -9.41
N PRO A 347 -5.32 9.11 -8.83
CA PRO A 347 -5.65 7.72 -9.16
C PRO A 347 -5.88 7.47 -10.66
N TRP A 348 -6.55 8.39 -11.37
CA TRP A 348 -6.75 8.29 -12.82
C TRP A 348 -5.42 8.27 -13.58
N SER A 349 -4.47 9.13 -13.21
CA SER A 349 -3.16 9.18 -13.86
C SER A 349 -2.33 7.92 -13.62
N GLU A 350 -2.45 7.30 -12.43
CA GLU A 350 -1.84 6.00 -12.13
C GLU A 350 -2.44 4.90 -12.99
N LEU A 351 -3.77 4.79 -13.02
CA LEU A 351 -4.45 3.82 -13.86
C LEU A 351 -4.13 3.97 -15.35
N MET A 352 -4.03 5.21 -15.86
CA MET A 352 -3.60 5.45 -17.24
C MET A 352 -2.15 4.99 -17.46
N ASN A 353 -1.25 5.22 -16.50
CA ASN A 353 0.11 4.70 -16.59
C ASN A 353 0.14 3.15 -16.58
N GLN A 354 -0.60 2.51 -15.67
CA GLN A 354 -0.67 1.06 -15.56
C GLN A 354 -1.31 0.40 -16.79
N LEU A 355 -2.38 0.98 -17.32
CA LEU A 355 -2.97 0.57 -18.60
C LEU A 355 -1.95 0.71 -19.75
N GLY A 356 -1.18 1.80 -19.77
CA GLY A 356 -0.09 1.99 -20.72
C GLY A 356 0.96 0.88 -20.65
N VAL A 357 1.36 0.47 -19.44
CA VAL A 357 2.31 -0.65 -19.23
C VAL A 357 1.72 -1.98 -19.72
N ALA A 358 0.47 -2.29 -19.37
CA ALA A 358 -0.18 -3.52 -19.82
C ALA A 358 -0.28 -3.59 -21.35
N LEU A 359 -0.66 -2.50 -21.99
CA LEU A 359 -0.72 -2.40 -23.45
C LEU A 359 0.67 -2.45 -24.09
N MET A 360 1.69 -1.84 -23.49
CA MET A 360 3.07 -1.92 -23.99
C MET A 360 3.54 -3.38 -24.05
N ASN A 361 3.41 -4.10 -22.93
CA ASN A 361 3.79 -5.50 -22.82
C ASN A 361 2.98 -6.39 -23.78
N MET A 362 1.68 -6.09 -23.97
CA MET A 362 0.84 -6.83 -24.91
C MET A 362 1.30 -6.56 -26.34
N GLY A 363 1.58 -5.29 -26.66
CA GLY A 363 2.05 -4.82 -27.95
C GLY A 363 3.32 -5.52 -28.39
N GLU A 364 4.27 -5.75 -27.48
CA GLU A 364 5.51 -6.50 -27.73
C GLU A 364 5.26 -7.95 -28.20
N ASN A 365 4.12 -8.54 -27.81
CA ASN A 365 3.75 -9.92 -28.12
C ASN A 365 2.77 -10.08 -29.29
N VAL A 366 2.33 -8.97 -29.91
CA VAL A 366 1.37 -9.01 -31.04
C VAL A 366 1.87 -8.21 -32.24
N SER A 367 1.42 -8.62 -33.43
CA SER A 367 1.71 -7.94 -34.69
C SER A 367 0.96 -6.61 -34.81
N GLY A 368 1.58 -5.63 -35.48
CA GLY A 368 0.99 -4.33 -35.76
C GLY A 368 1.22 -3.28 -34.67
N ASN A 369 1.01 -2.01 -35.00
CA ASN A 369 1.40 -0.88 -34.14
C ASN A 369 0.30 -0.36 -33.23
N ARG A 370 -0.97 -0.69 -33.53
CA ARG A 370 -2.14 -0.11 -32.85
C ARG A 370 -2.09 -0.22 -31.32
N VAL A 371 -1.66 -1.38 -30.80
CA VAL A 371 -1.60 -1.60 -29.34
C VAL A 371 -0.50 -0.74 -28.70
N LEU A 372 0.65 -0.62 -29.35
CA LEU A 372 1.75 0.25 -28.89
C LEU A 372 1.38 1.74 -29.00
N GLU A 373 0.65 2.14 -30.05
CA GLU A 373 0.12 3.50 -30.19
C GLU A 373 -0.89 3.84 -29.08
N GLN A 374 -1.75 2.90 -28.71
CA GLN A 374 -2.66 3.04 -27.57
C GLN A 374 -1.90 3.17 -26.24
N SER A 375 -0.85 2.36 -26.04
CA SER A 375 0.03 2.46 -24.87
C SER A 375 0.69 3.85 -24.77
N ALA A 376 1.26 4.35 -25.87
CA ALA A 376 1.85 5.70 -25.92
C ALA A 376 0.82 6.79 -25.60
N ALA A 377 -0.41 6.65 -26.10
CA ALA A 377 -1.51 7.57 -25.79
C ALA A 377 -1.87 7.57 -24.29
N CYS A 378 -1.91 6.40 -23.65
CA CYS A 378 -2.15 6.28 -22.21
C CYS A 378 -1.05 6.99 -21.37
N PHE A 379 0.22 6.82 -21.72
CA PHE A 379 1.30 7.53 -21.02
C PHE A 379 1.21 9.04 -21.22
N ARG A 380 0.92 9.52 -22.43
CA ARG A 380 0.73 10.96 -22.70
C ARG A 380 -0.43 11.54 -21.88
N GLN A 381 -1.55 10.82 -21.77
CA GLN A 381 -2.68 11.23 -20.92
C GLN A 381 -2.30 11.27 -19.43
N SER A 382 -1.54 10.29 -18.95
CA SER A 382 -1.04 10.27 -17.56
C SER A 382 -0.14 11.50 -17.26
N LEU A 383 0.68 11.92 -18.23
CA LEU A 383 1.56 13.10 -18.13
C LEU A 383 0.81 14.44 -18.06
N GLU A 384 -0.48 14.49 -18.42
CA GLU A 384 -1.30 15.70 -18.20
C GLU A 384 -1.53 16.00 -16.72
N VAL A 385 -1.34 15.02 -15.84
CA VAL A 385 -1.46 15.14 -14.38
C VAL A 385 -0.09 15.00 -13.72
N ARG A 386 0.68 13.97 -14.11
CA ARG A 386 2.03 13.70 -13.60
C ARG A 386 3.02 14.67 -14.22
N ARG A 387 3.11 15.88 -13.68
CA ARG A 387 4.04 16.91 -14.17
C ARG A 387 5.36 16.90 -13.42
N ARG A 388 6.47 17.26 -14.09
CA ARG A 388 7.84 17.25 -13.53
C ARG A 388 7.93 18.06 -12.23
N GLU A 389 7.24 19.19 -12.19
CA GLU A 389 7.22 20.14 -11.08
C GLU A 389 6.28 19.76 -9.94
N ILE A 390 5.33 18.84 -10.15
CA ILE A 390 4.36 18.40 -9.14
C ILE A 390 4.76 17.06 -8.54
N ALA A 391 5.03 16.08 -9.41
CA ALA A 391 5.33 14.71 -9.01
C ALA A 391 6.52 14.21 -9.83
N PRO A 392 7.74 14.75 -9.59
CA PRO A 392 8.92 14.50 -10.42
C PRO A 392 9.20 13.01 -10.61
N LEU A 393 9.11 12.22 -9.52
CA LEU A 393 9.37 10.79 -9.58
C LEU A 393 8.36 10.04 -10.46
N LEU A 394 7.06 10.37 -10.36
CA LEU A 394 6.01 9.75 -11.17
C LEU A 394 6.10 10.19 -12.63
N TRP A 395 6.38 11.47 -12.88
CA TRP A 395 6.65 11.99 -14.22
C TRP A 395 7.82 11.24 -14.87
N ALA A 396 8.96 11.09 -14.17
CA ALA A 396 10.14 10.39 -14.68
C ALA A 396 9.85 8.93 -15.04
N GLN A 397 9.05 8.23 -14.23
CA GLN A 397 8.59 6.86 -14.54
C GLN A 397 7.74 6.81 -15.81
N THR A 398 6.77 7.71 -15.93
CA THR A 398 5.85 7.71 -17.07
C THR A 398 6.54 8.15 -18.37
N ILE A 399 7.44 9.14 -18.36
CA ILE A 399 8.21 9.49 -19.57
C ILE A 399 9.21 8.40 -19.95
N ASN A 400 9.80 7.68 -18.99
CA ASN A 400 10.69 6.55 -19.30
C ASN A 400 9.92 5.44 -20.03
N ASN A 401 8.69 5.15 -19.58
CA ASN A 401 7.82 4.18 -20.24
C ASN A 401 7.36 4.68 -21.61
N LEU A 402 7.05 5.97 -21.76
CA LEU A 402 6.75 6.59 -23.05
C LEU A 402 7.95 6.44 -24.01
N GLY A 403 9.17 6.69 -23.55
CA GLY A 403 10.39 6.47 -24.34
C GLY A 403 10.54 5.02 -24.78
N ALA A 404 10.27 4.06 -23.89
CA ALA A 404 10.34 2.63 -24.20
C ALA A 404 9.32 2.21 -25.28
N VAL A 405 8.05 2.59 -25.14
CA VAL A 405 7.01 2.23 -26.13
C VAL A 405 7.24 2.92 -27.48
N THR A 406 7.65 4.19 -27.48
CA THR A 406 7.97 4.92 -28.71
C THR A 406 9.20 4.32 -29.39
N PHE A 407 10.20 3.85 -28.63
CA PHE A 407 11.32 3.11 -29.20
C PHE A 407 10.90 1.76 -29.81
N SER A 408 9.96 1.05 -29.17
CA SER A 408 9.39 -0.17 -29.75
C SER A 408 8.60 0.08 -31.03
N LEU A 409 7.92 1.24 -31.15
CA LEU A 409 7.31 1.67 -32.42
C LEU A 409 8.36 1.95 -33.49
N TYR A 410 9.45 2.65 -33.15
CA TYR A 410 10.57 2.89 -34.06
C TYR A 410 11.12 1.59 -34.65
N LYS A 411 11.36 0.56 -33.82
CA LYS A 411 11.84 -0.74 -34.31
C LYS A 411 10.91 -1.41 -35.31
N ARG A 412 9.62 -1.06 -35.34
CA ARG A 412 8.63 -1.66 -36.24
C ARG A 412 8.42 -0.87 -37.53
N ASN A 413 8.68 0.43 -37.52
CA ASN A 413 8.35 1.32 -38.64
C ASN A 413 9.55 2.09 -39.20
N GLU A 414 10.71 2.03 -38.54
CA GLU A 414 11.96 2.72 -38.88
C GLU A 414 11.80 4.24 -39.08
N ASN A 415 10.77 4.83 -38.47
CA ASN A 415 10.52 6.26 -38.57
C ASN A 415 11.54 7.03 -37.72
N LEU A 416 12.59 7.56 -38.35
CA LEU A 416 13.64 8.32 -37.66
C LEU A 416 13.11 9.58 -36.96
N ALA A 417 11.97 10.15 -37.41
CA ALA A 417 11.42 11.37 -36.83
C ALA A 417 11.02 11.21 -35.34
N ILE A 418 10.72 9.99 -34.88
CA ILE A 418 10.34 9.74 -33.48
C ILE A 418 11.54 9.56 -32.54
N LEU A 419 12.77 9.39 -33.05
CA LEU A 419 13.94 9.17 -32.19
C LEU A 419 14.28 10.38 -31.30
N ASN A 420 13.99 11.61 -31.76
CA ASN A 420 14.15 12.81 -30.95
C ASN A 420 13.23 12.81 -29.71
N GLU A 421 11.99 12.30 -29.85
CA GLU A 421 11.06 12.15 -28.72
C GLU A 421 11.58 11.09 -27.72
N VAL A 422 12.08 9.96 -28.24
CA VAL A 422 12.65 8.88 -27.42
C VAL A 422 13.85 9.36 -26.62
N GLU A 423 14.79 10.06 -27.25
CA GLU A 423 15.97 10.62 -26.58
C GLU A 423 15.55 11.59 -25.47
N ALA A 424 14.64 12.52 -25.76
CA ALA A 424 14.13 13.50 -24.79
C ALA A 424 13.48 12.82 -23.58
N CYS A 425 12.72 11.74 -23.80
CA CYS A 425 12.11 10.95 -22.74
C CYS A 425 13.15 10.33 -21.80
N PHE A 426 14.14 9.62 -22.35
CA PHE A 426 15.16 8.96 -21.53
C PHE A 426 16.09 9.96 -20.84
N LYS A 427 16.44 11.07 -21.50
CA LYS A 427 17.19 12.17 -20.89
C LYS A 427 16.45 12.75 -19.70
N GLY A 428 15.19 13.15 -19.89
CA GLY A 428 14.37 13.73 -18.82
C GLY A 428 14.20 12.78 -17.63
N ALA A 429 14.01 11.48 -17.88
CA ALA A 429 13.90 10.48 -16.83
C ALA A 429 15.22 10.36 -16.03
N SER A 430 16.35 10.29 -16.74
CA SER A 430 17.69 10.19 -16.13
C SER A 430 18.02 11.39 -15.26
N GLU A 431 17.74 12.62 -15.72
CA GLU A 431 17.96 13.84 -14.95
C GLU A 431 17.21 13.80 -13.61
N VAL A 432 15.92 13.45 -13.64
CA VAL A 432 15.10 13.41 -12.43
C VAL A 432 15.50 12.26 -11.52
N TYR A 433 15.78 11.07 -12.07
CA TYR A 433 16.28 9.96 -11.26
C TYR A 433 17.61 10.30 -10.57
N THR A 434 18.52 11.00 -11.26
CA THR A 434 19.78 11.47 -10.68
C THR A 434 19.52 12.47 -9.54
N GLN A 435 18.66 13.47 -9.77
CA GLN A 435 18.29 14.48 -8.77
C GLN A 435 17.66 13.85 -7.51
N LEU A 436 16.93 12.75 -7.67
CA LEU A 436 16.27 12.02 -6.58
C LEU A 436 17.10 10.86 -6.02
N GLY A 437 18.40 10.76 -6.37
CA GLY A 437 19.30 9.71 -5.86
C GLY A 437 18.97 8.29 -6.32
N ARG A 438 18.14 8.11 -7.35
CA ARG A 438 17.75 6.81 -7.92
C ARG A 438 18.78 6.34 -8.96
N GLN A 439 20.03 6.16 -8.52
CA GLN A 439 21.20 5.96 -9.39
C GLN A 439 21.04 4.84 -10.42
N GLU A 440 20.50 3.67 -10.01
CA GLU A 440 20.34 2.56 -10.94
C GLU A 440 19.32 2.85 -12.04
N LYS A 441 18.20 3.51 -11.69
CA LYS A 441 17.20 3.93 -12.69
C LYS A 441 17.77 4.99 -13.63
N ALA A 442 18.55 5.94 -13.10
CA ALA A 442 19.24 6.95 -13.90
C ALA A 442 20.20 6.31 -14.89
N ARG A 443 21.01 5.34 -14.45
CA ARG A 443 21.96 4.60 -15.28
C ARG A 443 21.27 3.85 -16.43
N VAL A 444 20.16 3.17 -16.16
CA VAL A 444 19.39 2.46 -17.20
C VAL A 444 18.82 3.44 -18.22
N ALA A 445 18.21 4.55 -17.77
CA ALA A 445 17.68 5.58 -18.67
C ALA A 445 18.79 6.22 -19.52
N LEU A 446 19.96 6.52 -18.93
CA LEU A 446 21.12 7.06 -19.64
C LEU A 446 21.61 6.10 -20.73
N ARG A 447 21.77 4.81 -20.39
CA ARG A 447 22.19 3.79 -21.37
C ARG A 447 21.22 3.67 -22.53
N ASN A 448 19.91 3.74 -22.26
CA ASN A 448 18.91 3.72 -23.31
C ASN A 448 19.04 4.96 -24.21
N MET A 449 19.25 6.14 -23.64
CA MET A 449 19.50 7.38 -24.39
C MET A 449 20.75 7.29 -25.28
N GLU A 450 21.87 6.79 -24.75
CA GLU A 450 23.12 6.61 -25.50
C GLU A 450 22.92 5.73 -26.74
N ARG A 451 22.21 4.61 -26.56
CA ARG A 451 21.85 3.72 -27.68
C ARG A 451 21.03 4.43 -28.76
N ILE A 452 20.15 5.37 -28.41
CA ILE A 452 19.38 6.14 -29.40
C ILE A 452 20.29 7.06 -30.21
N LYS A 453 21.26 7.71 -29.55
CA LYS A 453 22.22 8.58 -30.22
C LYS A 453 23.06 7.83 -31.24
N GLU A 454 23.57 6.65 -30.87
CA GLU A 454 24.32 5.77 -31.78
C GLU A 454 23.49 5.41 -33.04
N ILE A 455 22.19 5.15 -32.87
CA ILE A 455 21.27 4.85 -33.98
C ILE A 455 21.07 6.09 -34.87
N GLN A 456 20.93 7.28 -34.28
CA GLN A 456 20.77 8.53 -35.05
C GLN A 456 22.05 8.89 -35.82
N GLU A 457 23.22 8.66 -35.23
CA GLU A 457 24.52 8.88 -35.86
C GLU A 457 24.79 7.88 -37.00
N SER A 458 24.38 6.62 -36.84
CA SER A 458 24.56 5.59 -37.87
C SER A 458 23.51 5.62 -38.99
N GLY A 459 22.30 6.11 -38.72
CA GLY A 459 21.23 6.26 -39.72
C GLY A 459 21.20 7.61 -40.46
N GLY A 460 22.12 8.52 -40.13
CA GLY A 460 22.29 9.82 -40.78
C GLY A 460 23.36 9.87 -41.89
N LEU A 461 23.96 8.72 -42.22
CA LEU A 461 24.83 8.47 -43.38
C LEU A 461 24.04 7.75 -44.47
#